data_AF-A0A958URX6-F1
#
_entry.id   AF-A0A958URX6-F1
#
_cell.length_a   1.000
_cell.length_b   1.000
_cell.length_c   1.000
_cell.angle_alpha   90.00
_cell.angle_beta   90.00
_cell.angle_gamma   90.00
#
_symmetry.space_group_name_H-M   'P 1'
#
loop_
_entity.id
_entity.type
_entity.pdbx_description
1 polymer ?
#
loop_
_entity_poly.entity_id
_entity_poly.type
_entity_poly.pdbx_seq_one_letter_code
_entity_poly.pdbx_strand_id
1 'polypeptide(L)'
;TYYKTLIVESYSSPWLSNFIKYDPKNALESLECPLFALNGEKDLQVPAKENLEVLEHISTIDSSKNFTLKSYSGLNHLFQECKTGTLMEYGQIEQTLSPQVLQDIAEWIDNL
;
A
#
# COMPACT_ATOMS: atom_id res chain seq x y z
N THR A 1 -32.00 -9.41 -15.97
CA THR A 1 -32.10 -7.96 -15.72
C THR A 1 -31.37 -7.58 -14.44
N TYR A 2 -31.61 -8.24 -13.31
CA TYR A 2 -30.91 -8.02 -12.03
C TYR A 2 -29.37 -7.98 -12.10
N TYR A 3 -28.72 -9.01 -12.65
CA TYR A 3 -27.24 -9.04 -12.77
C TYR A 3 -26.67 -7.90 -13.63
N LYS A 4 -27.41 -7.43 -14.64
CA LYS A 4 -26.99 -6.27 -15.46
C LYS A 4 -27.01 -4.99 -14.63
N THR A 5 -28.06 -4.80 -13.83
CA THR A 5 -28.17 -3.65 -12.93
C THR A 5 -27.05 -3.64 -11.90
N LEU A 6 -26.76 -4.78 -11.24
CA LEU A 6 -25.67 -4.86 -10.26
C LEU A 6 -24.30 -4.50 -10.86
N ILE A 7 -24.00 -4.98 -12.07
CA ILE A 7 -22.74 -4.68 -12.76
C ILE A 7 -22.69 -3.19 -13.12
N VAL A 8 -23.77 -2.63 -13.67
CA VAL A 8 -23.81 -1.21 -14.01
C VAL A 8 -23.63 -0.37 -12.74
N GLU A 9 -24.29 -0.70 -11.64
CA GLU A 9 -24.15 0.02 -10.37
C GLU A 9 -22.74 -0.09 -9.78
N SER A 10 -22.10 -1.26 -9.84
CA SER A 10 -20.72 -1.41 -9.34
C SER A 10 -19.72 -0.53 -10.09
N TYR A 11 -19.89 -0.40 -11.41
CA TYR A 11 -18.97 0.38 -12.25
C TYR A 11 -19.37 1.86 -12.45
N SER A 12 -20.62 2.23 -12.18
CA SER A 12 -21.11 3.61 -12.28
C SER A 12 -21.25 4.30 -10.93
N SER A 13 -20.88 3.64 -9.83
CA SER A 13 -20.97 4.23 -8.50
C SER A 13 -20.14 5.52 -8.41
N PRO A 14 -20.66 6.58 -7.76
CA PRO A 14 -19.89 7.81 -7.52
C PRO A 14 -18.57 7.54 -6.80
N TRP A 15 -18.56 6.57 -5.88
CA TRP A 15 -17.34 6.16 -5.16
C TRP A 15 -16.26 5.63 -6.11
N LEU A 16 -16.58 4.69 -7.01
CA LEU A 16 -15.59 4.14 -7.94
C LEU A 16 -15.10 5.23 -8.91
N SER A 17 -15.99 6.10 -9.38
CA SER A 17 -15.61 7.22 -10.23
C SER A 17 -14.61 8.14 -9.52
N ASN A 18 -14.83 8.43 -8.25
CA ASN A 18 -13.90 9.24 -7.44
C ASN A 18 -12.58 8.49 -7.20
N PHE A 19 -12.64 7.22 -6.80
CA PHE A 19 -11.47 6.40 -6.54
C PHE A 19 -10.51 6.33 -7.74
N ILE A 20 -11.03 6.07 -8.94
CA ILE A 20 -10.22 6.01 -10.18
C ILE A 20 -9.60 7.37 -10.54
N LYS A 21 -10.30 8.47 -10.25
CA LYS A 21 -9.85 9.83 -10.59
C LYS A 21 -8.96 10.46 -9.52
N TYR A 22 -8.91 9.89 -8.33
CA TYR A 22 -8.20 10.48 -7.22
C TYR A 22 -6.69 10.36 -7.43
N ASP A 23 -6.02 11.51 -7.50
CA ASP A 23 -4.57 11.60 -7.49
C ASP A 23 -4.10 11.94 -6.06
N PRO A 24 -3.43 11.01 -5.35
CA PRO A 24 -2.98 11.25 -3.99
C PRO A 24 -1.80 12.22 -3.89
N LYS A 25 -1.17 12.61 -4.99
CA LYS A 25 0.06 13.42 -5.00
C LYS A 25 -0.06 14.68 -4.14
N ASN A 26 -1.09 15.49 -4.35
CA ASN A 26 -1.28 16.73 -3.59
C ASN A 26 -1.45 16.47 -2.09
N ALA A 27 -2.15 15.39 -1.72
CA ALA A 27 -2.32 15.01 -0.33
C ALA A 27 -0.98 14.61 0.30
N LEU A 28 -0.17 13.81 -0.41
CA LEU A 28 1.15 13.37 0.04
C LEU A 28 2.14 14.53 0.15
N GLU A 29 2.14 15.47 -0.80
CA GLU A 29 2.96 16.69 -0.75
C GLU A 29 2.56 17.61 0.40
N SER A 30 1.29 17.60 0.81
CA SER A 30 0.80 18.41 1.95
C SER A 30 1.02 17.77 3.32
N LEU A 31 1.55 16.55 3.40
CA LEU A 31 1.80 15.89 4.70
C LEU A 31 2.90 16.62 5.49
N GLU A 32 2.59 16.97 6.73
CA GLU A 32 3.52 17.63 7.67
C GLU A 32 3.99 16.70 8.80
N CYS A 33 3.39 15.51 8.93
CA CYS A 33 3.76 14.52 9.95
C CYS A 33 4.78 13.51 9.40
N PRO A 34 5.54 12.84 10.29
CA PRO A 34 6.32 11.67 9.91
C PRO A 34 5.46 10.62 9.21
N LEU A 35 6.00 9.98 8.18
CA LEU A 35 5.34 8.93 7.41
C LEU A 35 6.24 7.69 7.38
N PHE A 36 5.67 6.51 7.65
CA PHE A 36 6.31 5.23 7.38
C PHE A 36 5.56 4.50 6.29
N ALA A 37 6.15 4.43 5.09
CA ALA A 37 5.56 3.72 3.96
C ALA A 37 6.21 2.35 3.80
N LEU A 38 5.35 1.32 3.76
CA LEU A 38 5.74 -0.07 3.72
C LEU A 38 5.11 -0.75 2.50
N ASN A 39 5.86 -1.63 1.82
CA ASN A 39 5.32 -2.48 0.75
C ASN A 39 5.93 -3.89 0.75
N GLY A 40 5.13 -4.90 0.37
CA GLY A 40 5.64 -6.23 0.03
C GLY A 40 6.10 -6.30 -1.42
N GLU A 41 7.28 -6.85 -1.70
CA GLU A 41 7.82 -6.93 -3.08
C GLU A 41 7.09 -7.93 -3.98
N LYS A 42 6.30 -8.83 -3.40
CA LYS A 42 5.40 -9.74 -4.15
C LYS A 42 3.94 -9.24 -4.13
N ASP A 43 3.72 -7.98 -3.81
CA ASP A 43 2.40 -7.37 -3.94
C ASP A 43 2.04 -7.21 -5.45
N LEU A 44 1.04 -7.97 -5.89
CA LEU A 44 0.53 -7.92 -7.26
C LEU A 44 -0.65 -6.93 -7.43
N GLN A 45 -1.14 -6.35 -6.35
CA GLN A 45 -2.23 -5.37 -6.34
C GLN A 45 -1.71 -3.95 -6.30
N VAL A 46 -0.66 -3.71 -5.51
CA VAL A 46 -0.02 -2.41 -5.30
C VAL A 46 1.51 -2.58 -5.40
N PRO A 47 2.07 -2.50 -6.62
CA PRO A 47 3.49 -2.76 -6.85
C PRO A 47 4.42 -1.87 -6.00
N ALA A 48 5.35 -2.49 -5.29
CA ALA A 48 6.21 -1.82 -4.31
C ALA A 48 7.06 -0.69 -4.92
N LYS A 49 7.66 -0.96 -6.09
CA LYS A 49 8.58 -0.02 -6.74
C LYS A 49 7.88 1.29 -7.07
N GLU A 50 6.80 1.21 -7.84
CA GLU A 50 6.06 2.37 -8.33
C GLU A 50 5.47 3.20 -7.17
N ASN A 51 5.03 2.54 -6.08
CA ASN A 51 4.46 3.23 -4.92
C ASN A 51 5.52 3.94 -4.08
N LEU A 52 6.65 3.28 -3.81
CA LEU A 52 7.71 3.88 -2.99
C LEU A 52 8.52 4.94 -3.74
N GLU A 53 8.74 4.79 -5.05
CA GLU A 53 9.46 5.78 -5.88
C GLU A 53 8.77 7.16 -5.87
N VAL A 54 7.43 7.20 -5.84
CA VAL A 54 6.69 8.47 -5.76
C VAL A 54 6.97 9.19 -4.43
N LEU A 55 6.98 8.45 -3.32
CA LEU A 55 7.27 9.02 -2.00
C LEU A 55 8.73 9.43 -1.86
N GLU A 56 9.65 8.63 -2.40
CA GLU A 56 11.07 8.95 -2.46
C GLU A 56 11.29 10.25 -3.24
N HIS A 57 10.63 10.41 -4.40
CA HIS A 57 10.69 11.63 -5.18
C HIS A 57 10.19 12.84 -4.38
N ILE A 58 9.04 12.73 -3.71
CA ILE A 58 8.49 13.81 -2.86
C ILE A 58 9.48 14.20 -1.75
N SER A 59 10.06 13.23 -1.03
CA SER A 59 11.05 13.51 0.01
C SER A 59 12.38 14.07 -0.51
N THR A 60 12.72 13.78 -1.77
CA THR A 60 13.92 14.32 -2.42
C THR A 60 13.75 15.79 -2.81
N ILE A 61 12.56 16.19 -3.26
CA ILE A 61 12.28 17.58 -3.65
C ILE A 61 11.94 18.48 -2.45
N ASP A 62 11.42 17.90 -1.36
CA ASP A 62 11.11 18.59 -0.12
C ASP A 62 11.80 17.88 1.06
N SER A 63 12.97 18.39 1.43
CA SER A 63 13.77 17.83 2.53
C SER A 63 13.16 18.07 3.93
N SER A 64 12.06 18.82 4.03
CA SER A 64 11.30 18.91 5.28
C SER A 64 10.46 17.66 5.54
N LYS A 65 10.23 16.81 4.52
CA LYS A 65 9.50 15.55 4.68
C LYS A 65 10.30 14.53 5.48
N ASN A 66 9.71 14.07 6.58
CA ASN A 66 10.25 12.97 7.37
C ASN A 66 9.59 11.65 6.93
N PHE A 67 10.01 11.14 5.77
CA PHE A 67 9.48 9.90 5.21
C PHE A 67 10.49 8.77 5.41
N THR A 68 10.04 7.68 6.05
CA THR A 68 10.75 6.41 6.12
C THR A 68 10.09 5.46 5.12
N LEU A 69 10.87 4.87 4.21
CA LEU A 69 10.38 3.98 3.16
C LEU A 69 11.03 2.61 3.31
N LYS A 70 10.26 1.53 3.26
CA LYS A 70 10.80 0.16 3.34
C LYS A 70 9.99 -0.83 2.52
N SER A 71 10.67 -1.61 1.69
CA SER A 71 10.10 -2.77 1.01
C SER A 71 10.56 -4.06 1.68
N TYR A 72 9.72 -5.10 1.57
CA TYR A 72 9.99 -6.41 2.14
C TYR A 72 10.00 -7.49 1.07
N SER A 73 11.16 -8.10 0.88
CA SER A 73 11.29 -9.20 -0.06
C SER A 73 10.48 -10.41 0.37
N GLY A 74 9.76 -11.01 -0.59
CA GLY A 74 8.96 -12.21 -0.34
C GLY A 74 7.60 -11.99 0.30
N LEU A 75 7.22 -10.76 0.65
CA LEU A 75 5.91 -10.46 1.22
C LEU A 75 4.88 -10.10 0.15
N ASN A 76 3.64 -10.59 0.31
CA ASN A 76 2.50 -10.23 -0.54
C ASN A 76 1.83 -8.90 -0.10
N HIS A 77 0.70 -8.59 -0.72
CA HIS A 77 -0.14 -7.41 -0.41
C HIS A 77 -0.55 -7.30 1.07
N LEU A 78 -0.74 -8.42 1.76
CA LEU A 78 -1.14 -8.47 3.17
C LEU A 78 0.06 -8.49 4.12
N PHE A 79 1.27 -8.28 3.61
CA PHE A 79 2.53 -8.45 4.33
C PHE A 79 2.74 -9.86 4.90
N GLN A 80 2.24 -10.89 4.21
CA GLN A 80 2.49 -12.29 4.55
C GLN A 80 3.65 -12.86 3.72
N GLU A 81 4.49 -13.72 4.30
CA GLU A 81 5.49 -14.45 3.53
C GLU A 81 4.81 -15.39 2.53
N CYS A 82 5.18 -15.26 1.24
CA CYS A 82 4.50 -15.97 0.16
C CYS A 82 5.47 -16.44 -0.92
N LYS A 83 5.03 -17.38 -1.77
CA LYS A 83 5.82 -17.82 -2.91
C LYS A 83 5.53 -17.00 -4.15
N THR A 84 4.27 -16.69 -4.43
CA THR A 84 3.84 -16.06 -5.70
C THR A 84 3.23 -14.67 -5.52
N GLY A 85 2.65 -14.38 -4.37
CA GLY A 85 1.92 -13.12 -4.12
C GLY A 85 0.46 -13.14 -4.57
N THR A 86 0.01 -14.25 -5.16
CA THR A 86 -1.36 -14.38 -5.70
C THR A 86 -2.40 -14.49 -4.60
N LEU A 87 -3.63 -14.03 -4.90
CA LEU A 87 -4.80 -14.13 -4.01
C LEU A 87 -5.08 -15.58 -3.55
N MET A 88 -4.69 -16.57 -4.36
CA MET A 88 -4.90 -17.99 -4.06
C MET A 88 -4.15 -18.45 -2.80
N GLU A 89 -3.01 -17.81 -2.48
CA GLU A 89 -2.22 -18.15 -1.30
C GLU A 89 -2.82 -17.59 -0.01
N TYR A 90 -3.70 -16.57 -0.08
CA TYR A 90 -4.09 -15.79 1.11
C TYR A 90 -4.81 -16.65 2.16
N GLY A 91 -5.68 -17.56 1.72
CA GLY A 91 -6.38 -18.50 2.60
C GLY A 91 -5.57 -19.73 2.98
N GLN A 92 -4.38 -19.93 2.39
CA GLN A 92 -3.49 -21.06 2.65
C GLN A 92 -2.37 -20.69 3.62
N ILE A 93 -2.00 -19.42 3.68
CA ILE A 93 -0.98 -18.91 4.59
C ILE A 93 -1.64 -18.64 5.95
N GLU A 94 -1.21 -19.36 6.98
CA GLU A 94 -1.72 -19.17 8.35
C GLU A 94 -1.26 -17.86 8.99
N GLN A 95 -0.11 -17.32 8.57
CA GLN A 95 0.39 -16.04 9.06
C GLN A 95 -0.59 -14.92 8.77
N THR A 96 -0.93 -14.12 9.79
CA THR A 96 -1.76 -12.93 9.59
C THR A 96 -0.97 -11.77 8.98
N LEU A 97 0.22 -11.49 9.54
CA LEU A 97 1.14 -10.45 9.09
C LEU A 97 2.56 -10.83 9.53
N SER A 98 3.58 -10.48 8.75
CA SER A 98 4.97 -10.80 9.07
C SER A 98 5.41 -10.21 10.41
N PRO A 99 5.96 -11.01 11.35
CA PRO A 99 6.48 -10.50 12.61
C PRO A 99 7.53 -9.41 12.44
N GLN A 100 8.33 -9.47 11.36
CA GLN A 100 9.32 -8.43 11.06
C GLN A 100 8.64 -7.08 10.78
N VAL A 101 7.54 -7.09 10.03
CA VAL A 101 6.79 -5.87 9.71
C VAL A 101 6.17 -5.29 10.99
N LEU A 102 5.60 -6.14 11.86
CA LEU A 102 5.09 -5.68 13.17
C LEU A 102 6.18 -5.05 14.03
N GLN A 103 7.35 -5.70 14.09
CA GLN A 103 8.49 -5.21 14.85
C GLN A 103 8.97 -3.87 14.32
N ASP A 104 9.13 -3.72 13.00
CA ASP A 104 9.57 -2.46 12.40
C ASP A 104 8.57 -1.33 12.65
N ILE A 105 7.27 -1.60 12.60
CA ILE A 105 6.23 -0.61 12.93
C ILE A 105 6.36 -0.18 14.40
N ALA A 106 6.51 -1.13 15.32
CA ALA A 106 6.65 -0.82 16.74
C ALA A 106 7.93 -0.01 17.00
N GLU A 107 9.06 -0.45 16.45
CA GLU A 107 10.34 0.26 16.57
C GLU A 107 10.28 1.65 15.94
N TRP A 108 9.61 1.83 14.80
CA TRP A 108 9.44 3.14 14.20
C TRP A 108 8.64 4.08 15.11
N ILE A 109 7.52 3.59 15.66
CA ILE A 109 6.67 4.36 16.59
C ILE A 109 7.45 4.73 17.86
N ASP A 110 8.21 3.80 18.44
CA ASP A 110 9.00 4.04 19.65
C ASP A 110 10.15 5.04 19.44
N ASN A 111 10.57 5.26 18.18
CA ASN A 111 11.64 6.18 17.80
C ASN A 111 11.14 7.46 17.09
N LEU A 112 9.83 7.74 17.10
CA LEU A 112 9.25 9.01 16.64
C LEU A 112 9.64 10.18 17.56
#